data_AF-B2TQE7-F1
#
_entry.id   AF-B2TQE7-F1
#
_cell.length_a   1.000
_cell.length_b   1.000
_cell.length_c   1.000
_cell.angle_alpha   90.00
_cell.angle_beta   90.00
_cell.angle_gamma   90.00
#
_symmetry.space_group_name_H-M   'P 1'
#
loop_
_entity.id
_entity.type
_entity.pdbx_description
1 polymer ?
#
loop_
_entity_poly.entity_id
_entity_poly.type
_entity_poly.pdbx_seq_one_letter_code
_entity_poly.pdbx_strand_id
1 'polypeptide(L)'
;MGVAFKDVNFNELVNKLAPCCLEDEVCSTCTKEKCLIGYGKECIKGCLKNKVTYVENGYGNIPITDTKLYDKDYVITAIADILKRCKSCQENHYDNCIINVLRNCYEISLFGEGQEYQGSTFMYLNGLKSINEEMADKIFAKYSEK
;
A
#
# COMPACT_ATOMS: atom_id res chain seq x y z
N MET A 1 11.42 -12.23 -9.13
CA MET A 1 10.92 -13.10 -8.04
C MET A 1 10.48 -12.22 -6.89
N GLY A 2 9.25 -12.39 -6.38
CA GLY A 2 8.66 -11.53 -5.35
C GLY A 2 9.25 -11.73 -3.94
N VAL A 3 8.70 -11.06 -2.93
CA VAL A 3 9.13 -11.22 -1.53
C VAL A 3 8.79 -12.63 -1.04
N ALA A 4 9.73 -13.29 -0.36
CA ALA A 4 9.49 -14.59 0.26
C ALA A 4 8.62 -14.44 1.51
N PHE A 5 7.74 -15.41 1.79
CA PHE A 5 6.83 -15.36 2.94
C PHE A 5 7.54 -15.14 4.28
N LYS A 6 8.69 -15.80 4.47
CA LYS A 6 9.50 -15.69 5.69
C LYS A 6 10.11 -14.29 5.90
N ASP A 7 10.24 -13.51 4.84
CA ASP A 7 10.82 -12.17 4.87
C ASP A 7 9.77 -11.07 5.08
N VAL A 8 8.48 -11.44 5.08
CA VAL A 8 7.37 -10.50 5.27
C VAL A 8 6.92 -10.52 6.73
N ASN A 9 7.14 -9.40 7.44
CA ASN A 9 6.54 -9.18 8.75
C ASN A 9 5.09 -8.69 8.59
N PHE A 10 4.13 -9.61 8.54
CA PHE A 10 2.71 -9.28 8.37
C PHE A 10 2.13 -8.46 9.53
N ASN A 11 2.65 -8.61 10.75
CA ASN A 11 2.21 -7.79 11.89
C ASN A 11 2.58 -6.32 11.68
N GLU A 12 3.78 -6.05 11.17
CA GLU A 12 4.17 -4.68 10.81
C GLU A 12 3.30 -4.11 9.70
N LEU A 13 2.93 -4.92 8.69
CA LEU A 13 2.01 -4.48 7.63
C LEU A 13 0.67 -4.01 8.21
N VAL A 14 0.09 -4.78 9.15
CA VAL A 14 -1.16 -4.38 9.81
C VAL A 14 -0.98 -3.12 10.67
N ASN A 15 0.12 -3.05 11.43
CA ASN A 15 0.39 -1.92 12.32
C ASN A 15 0.63 -0.60 11.57
N LYS A 16 1.10 -0.66 10.32
CA LYS A 16 1.25 0.52 9.46
C LYS A 16 -0.01 0.87 8.69
N LEU A 17 -0.85 -0.13 8.40
CA LEU A 17 -2.11 0.06 7.69
C LEU A 17 -3.21 0.63 8.61
N ALA A 18 -3.26 0.23 9.88
CA ALA A 18 -4.34 0.64 10.79
C ALA A 18 -4.40 2.16 11.07
N PRO A 19 -3.29 2.86 11.36
CA PRO A 19 -3.29 4.29 11.67
C PRO A 19 -3.72 5.20 10.51
N CYS A 20 -3.70 4.72 9.28
CA CYS A 20 -4.17 5.50 8.12
C CYS A 20 -5.67 5.80 8.19
N CYS A 21 -6.45 5.01 8.94
CA CYS A 21 -7.89 5.20 9.10
C CYS A 21 -8.17 6.29 10.14
N LEU A 22 -8.99 7.29 9.79
CA LEU A 22 -9.49 8.31 10.71
C LEU A 22 -10.63 7.82 11.64
N GLU A 23 -10.77 6.50 11.77
CA GLU A 23 -11.78 5.80 12.58
C GLU A 23 -13.15 6.51 12.67
N ASP A 24 -13.59 6.84 13.88
CA ASP A 24 -14.93 7.34 14.19
C ASP A 24 -15.19 8.77 13.69
N GLU A 25 -14.15 9.56 13.41
CA GLU A 25 -14.30 10.93 12.86
C GLU A 25 -14.92 10.90 11.45
N VAL A 26 -14.65 9.84 10.69
CA VAL A 26 -15.10 9.70 9.30
C VAL A 26 -16.04 8.49 9.12
N CYS A 27 -15.88 7.42 9.89
CA CYS A 27 -16.70 6.22 9.78
C CYS A 27 -17.67 6.07 10.96
N SER A 28 -18.85 6.67 10.86
CA SER A 28 -19.91 6.48 11.86
C SER A 28 -20.40 5.03 11.97
N THR A 29 -20.29 4.24 10.89
CA THR A 29 -20.53 2.79 10.87
C THR A 29 -19.50 2.11 9.96
N CYS A 30 -18.32 1.83 10.51
CA CYS A 30 -17.25 1.20 9.75
C CYS A 30 -17.62 -0.23 9.32
N THR A 31 -17.90 -0.43 8.03
CA THR A 31 -18.22 -1.74 7.47
C THR A 31 -16.99 -2.60 7.12
N LYS A 32 -15.78 -2.14 7.48
CA LYS A 32 -14.45 -2.82 7.44
C LYS A 32 -14.03 -3.58 6.16
N GLU A 33 -14.90 -3.92 5.23
CA GLU A 33 -14.61 -4.78 4.08
C GLU A 33 -14.70 -4.01 2.76
N LYS A 34 -15.33 -2.83 2.75
CA LYS A 34 -15.57 -2.02 1.55
C LYS A 34 -14.63 -0.83 1.36
N CYS A 35 -13.64 -0.66 2.23
CA CYS A 35 -12.70 0.46 2.15
C CYS A 35 -11.26 -0.02 1.99
N LEU A 36 -10.37 0.85 1.51
CA LEU A 36 -8.98 0.52 1.16
C LEU A 36 -8.21 -0.14 2.33
N ILE A 37 -8.35 0.41 3.53
CA ILE A 37 -7.73 -0.13 4.76
C ILE A 37 -8.30 -1.50 5.13
N GLY A 38 -9.61 -1.65 4.95
CA GLY A 38 -10.33 -2.89 5.19
C GLY A 38 -9.88 -4.02 4.28
N TYR A 39 -9.88 -3.71 2.99
CA TYR A 39 -9.40 -4.58 1.93
C TYR A 39 -7.95 -5.00 2.17
N GLY A 40 -7.06 -4.05 2.48
CA GLY A 40 -5.66 -4.35 2.80
C GLY A 40 -5.50 -5.30 4.00
N LYS A 41 -6.32 -5.17 5.05
CA LYS A 41 -6.32 -6.08 6.21
C LYS A 41 -6.74 -7.49 5.82
N GLU A 42 -7.79 -7.64 5.01
CA GLU A 42 -8.22 -8.95 4.52
C GLU A 42 -7.19 -9.59 3.58
N CYS A 43 -6.52 -8.81 2.73
CA CYS A 43 -5.39 -9.27 1.93
C CYS A 43 -4.26 -9.83 2.80
N ILE A 44 -3.84 -9.08 3.82
CA ILE A 44 -2.79 -9.52 4.76
C ILE A 44 -3.19 -10.82 5.46
N LYS A 45 -4.42 -10.89 5.96
CA LYS A 45 -4.96 -12.06 6.65
C LYS A 45 -5.05 -13.29 5.73
N GLY A 46 -5.46 -13.10 4.48
CA GLY A 46 -5.47 -14.15 3.46
C GLY A 46 -4.08 -14.69 3.18
N CYS A 47 -3.10 -13.80 2.97
CA CYS A 47 -1.69 -14.18 2.79
C CYS A 47 -1.13 -14.96 3.99
N LEU A 48 -1.41 -14.50 5.22
CA LEU A 48 -0.98 -15.15 6.45
C LEU A 48 -1.57 -16.56 6.60
N LYS A 49 -2.88 -16.71 6.37
CA LYS A 49 -3.59 -17.99 6.47
C LYS A 49 -3.06 -19.02 5.46
N ASN A 50 -2.82 -18.59 4.23
CA ASN A 50 -2.41 -19.47 3.14
C ASN A 50 -0.89 -19.63 3.01
N LYS A 51 -0.12 -18.90 3.82
CA LYS A 51 1.36 -18.86 3.79
C LYS A 51 1.92 -18.43 2.43
N VAL A 52 1.30 -17.41 1.82
CA VAL A 52 1.68 -16.86 0.50
C VAL A 52 1.93 -15.35 0.59
N THR A 53 2.56 -14.77 -0.43
CA THR A 53 2.84 -13.32 -0.53
C THR A 53 2.13 -12.65 -1.70
N TYR A 54 1.06 -13.27 -2.18
CA TYR A 54 0.20 -12.75 -3.22
C TYR A 54 -1.28 -12.89 -2.84
N VAL A 55 -2.11 -12.10 -3.50
CA VAL A 55 -3.56 -12.10 -3.37
C VAL A 55 -4.14 -12.41 -4.74
N GLU A 56 -4.97 -13.44 -4.83
CA GLU A 56 -5.65 -13.78 -6.08
C GLU A 56 -6.55 -12.62 -6.53
N ASN A 57 -6.33 -12.15 -7.76
CA ASN A 57 -6.95 -10.93 -8.31
C ASN A 57 -6.84 -9.70 -7.38
N GLY A 58 -5.77 -9.62 -6.59
CA GLY A 58 -5.58 -8.61 -5.56
C GLY A 58 -5.61 -7.17 -6.08
N TYR A 59 -5.03 -6.92 -7.24
CA TYR A 59 -5.04 -5.60 -7.89
C TYR A 59 -6.42 -5.25 -8.46
N GLY A 60 -7.07 -6.21 -9.13
CA GLY A 60 -8.40 -6.01 -9.73
C GLY A 60 -9.53 -5.84 -8.72
N ASN A 61 -9.35 -6.32 -7.48
CA ASN A 61 -10.36 -6.24 -6.42
C ASN A 61 -10.20 -5.02 -5.49
N ILE A 62 -9.25 -4.12 -5.76
CA ILE A 62 -9.05 -2.91 -4.94
C ILE A 62 -10.29 -2.00 -5.05
N PRO A 63 -10.84 -1.50 -3.92
CA PRO A 63 -12.04 -0.67 -3.94
C PRO A 63 -11.73 0.77 -4.40
N ILE A 64 -11.51 0.97 -5.70
CA ILE A 64 -11.18 2.28 -6.31
C ILE A 64 -12.28 3.34 -6.13
N THR A 65 -13.51 2.92 -5.80
CA THR A 65 -14.66 3.80 -5.56
C THR A 65 -14.77 4.26 -4.11
N ASP A 66 -13.78 3.94 -3.28
CA ASP A 66 -13.72 4.40 -1.89
C ASP A 66 -13.42 5.89 -1.81
N THR A 67 -14.40 6.67 -1.36
CA THR A 67 -14.33 8.14 -1.27
C THR A 67 -14.00 8.65 0.14
N LYS A 68 -13.60 7.75 1.05
CA LYS A 68 -13.26 8.13 2.43
C LYS A 68 -12.02 9.01 2.49
N LEU A 69 -11.99 9.87 3.50
CA LEU A 69 -10.79 10.59 3.89
C LEU A 69 -9.91 9.74 4.78
N TYR A 70 -8.61 9.85 4.57
CA TYR A 70 -7.56 9.11 5.26
C TYR A 70 -6.52 10.08 5.82
N ASP A 71 -5.82 9.68 6.88
CA ASP A 71 -4.74 10.48 7.44
C ASP A 71 -3.55 10.48 6.48
N LYS A 72 -3.30 11.62 5.84
CA LYS A 72 -2.27 11.75 4.80
C LYS A 72 -0.87 11.48 5.34
N ASP A 73 -0.55 11.90 6.56
CA ASP A 73 0.79 11.73 7.12
C ASP A 73 1.09 10.26 7.45
N TYR A 74 0.10 9.53 7.99
CA TYR A 74 0.21 8.09 8.16
C TYR A 74 0.28 7.35 6.82
N VAL A 75 -0.52 7.74 5.82
CA VAL A 75 -0.50 7.12 4.50
C VAL A 75 0.85 7.32 3.80
N ILE A 76 1.42 8.53 3.84
CA ILE A 76 2.76 8.84 3.30
C ILE A 76 3.81 7.94 3.95
N THR A 77 3.76 7.82 5.28
CA THR A 77 4.68 6.96 6.04
C THR A 77 4.52 5.50 5.64
N ALA A 78 3.28 5.04 5.45
CA ALA A 78 2.97 3.68 5.03
C ALA A 78 3.46 3.37 3.61
N ILE A 79 3.38 4.33 2.66
CA ILE A 79 3.95 4.20 1.31
C ILE A 79 5.48 4.05 1.39
N ALA A 80 6.16 4.93 2.12
CA ALA A 80 7.60 4.83 2.28
C ALA A 80 8.01 3.47 2.88
N ASP A 81 7.30 3.02 3.89
CA ASP A 81 7.53 1.74 4.55
C ASP A 81 7.27 0.53 3.65
N ILE A 82 6.22 0.54 2.83
CA ILE A 82 5.93 -0.57 1.93
C ILE A 82 6.95 -0.65 0.79
N LEU A 83 7.48 0.49 0.34
CA LEU A 83 8.55 0.55 -0.66
C LEU A 83 9.85 -0.06 -0.13
N LYS A 84 10.23 0.18 1.14
CA LYS A 84 11.41 -0.45 1.78
C LYS A 84 11.32 -1.99 1.79
N ARG A 85 10.09 -2.53 1.79
CA ARG A 85 9.82 -3.98 1.77
C ARG A 85 9.75 -4.54 0.36
N CYS A 86 9.66 -3.68 -0.67
CA CYS A 86 9.66 -4.13 -2.05
C CYS A 86 11.05 -4.62 -2.48
N LYS A 87 11.10 -5.77 -3.16
CA LYS A 87 12.36 -6.32 -3.70
C LYS A 87 12.80 -5.68 -5.02
N SER A 88 12.05 -4.69 -5.52
CA SER A 88 12.25 -4.09 -6.85
C SER A 88 12.45 -5.15 -7.94
N CYS A 89 11.40 -5.93 -8.19
CA CYS A 89 11.43 -7.09 -9.08
C CYS A 89 11.71 -6.76 -10.56
N GLN A 90 11.75 -5.48 -10.95
CA GLN A 90 11.92 -4.99 -12.32
C GLN A 90 10.94 -5.69 -13.28
N GLU A 91 11.42 -6.25 -14.39
CA GLU A 91 10.61 -6.97 -15.39
C GLU A 91 9.86 -8.18 -14.82
N ASN A 92 10.30 -8.71 -13.68
CA ASN A 92 9.60 -9.81 -12.98
C ASN A 92 8.54 -9.30 -12.00
N HIS A 93 8.05 -8.07 -12.17
CA HIS A 93 7.00 -7.50 -11.34
C HIS A 93 5.70 -8.29 -11.48
N TYR A 94 4.94 -8.35 -10.39
CA TYR A 94 3.66 -9.03 -10.32
C TYR A 94 2.70 -8.18 -9.52
N ASP A 95 1.65 -7.70 -10.18
CA ASP A 95 0.73 -6.70 -9.62
C ASP A 95 -0.01 -7.19 -8.38
N ASN A 96 -0.26 -8.50 -8.31
CA ASN A 96 -0.99 -9.13 -7.24
C ASN A 96 -0.11 -9.55 -6.06
N CYS A 97 1.18 -9.18 -6.03
CA CYS A 97 1.98 -9.35 -4.82
C CYS A 97 1.45 -8.45 -3.70
N ILE A 98 1.47 -8.94 -2.46
CA ILE A 98 0.87 -8.24 -1.31
C ILE A 98 1.45 -6.83 -1.11
N ILE A 99 2.73 -6.64 -1.41
CA ILE A 99 3.41 -5.34 -1.32
C ILE A 99 2.81 -4.35 -2.32
N ASN A 100 2.57 -4.76 -3.56
CA ASN A 100 2.01 -3.90 -4.61
C ASN A 100 0.53 -3.60 -4.37
N VAL A 101 -0.23 -4.59 -3.91
CA VAL A 101 -1.65 -4.43 -3.56
C VAL A 101 -1.81 -3.41 -2.44
N LEU A 102 -1.02 -3.53 -1.37
CA LEU A 102 -1.05 -2.57 -0.27
C LEU A 102 -0.57 -1.18 -0.70
N ARG A 103 0.47 -1.09 -1.54
CA ARG A 103 0.93 0.19 -2.09
C ARG A 103 -0.20 0.89 -2.85
N ASN A 104 -0.92 0.18 -3.71
CA ASN A 104 -2.06 0.74 -4.43
C ASN A 104 -3.19 1.21 -3.51
N CYS A 105 -3.47 0.47 -2.42
CA CYS A 105 -4.44 0.93 -1.43
C CYS A 105 -4.04 2.28 -0.83
N TYR A 106 -2.76 2.45 -0.50
CA TYR A 106 -2.24 3.73 0.01
C TYR A 106 -2.28 4.83 -1.05
N GLU A 107 -1.91 4.52 -2.28
CA GLU A 107 -1.92 5.48 -3.40
C GLU A 107 -3.31 6.02 -3.66
N ILE A 108 -4.32 5.17 -3.76
CA ILE A 108 -5.69 5.61 -3.97
C ILE A 108 -6.14 6.47 -2.77
N SER A 109 -5.75 6.10 -1.55
CA SER A 109 -6.11 6.91 -0.37
C SER A 109 -5.43 8.29 -0.33
N LEU A 110 -4.27 8.46 -0.99
CA LEU A 110 -3.51 9.71 -0.98
C LEU A 110 -3.75 10.59 -2.21
N PHE A 111 -3.78 9.96 -3.40
CA PHE A 111 -3.83 10.60 -4.71
C PHE A 111 -5.19 10.46 -5.40
N GLY A 112 -6.07 9.58 -4.89
CA GLY A 112 -7.37 9.26 -5.50
C GLY A 112 -7.31 8.20 -6.60
N GLU A 113 -6.10 7.79 -7.03
CA GLU A 113 -5.89 6.75 -8.03
C GLU A 113 -4.61 5.95 -7.76
N GLY A 114 -4.57 4.72 -8.27
CA GLY A 114 -3.39 3.86 -8.20
C GLY A 114 -2.29 4.36 -9.12
N GLN A 115 -1.03 4.18 -8.73
CA GLN A 115 0.11 4.66 -9.49
C GLN A 115 0.85 3.50 -10.15
N GLU A 116 1.27 3.72 -11.38
CA GLU A 116 1.98 2.71 -12.16
C GLU A 116 3.30 2.33 -11.48
N TYR A 117 3.59 1.03 -11.43
CA TYR A 117 4.82 0.53 -10.84
C TYR A 117 5.46 -0.58 -11.66
N GLN A 118 6.51 -0.20 -12.37
CA GLN A 118 7.28 -1.09 -13.24
C GLN A 118 8.36 -1.85 -12.47
N GLY A 119 8.07 -2.26 -11.23
CA GLY A 119 9.00 -3.07 -10.44
C GLY A 119 10.24 -2.34 -9.92
N SER A 120 10.30 -1.01 -9.96
CA SER A 120 11.46 -0.22 -9.52
C SER A 120 11.03 0.90 -8.56
N THR A 121 11.45 0.81 -7.31
CA THR A 121 11.17 1.83 -6.28
C THR A 121 11.74 3.20 -6.65
N PHE A 122 12.93 3.23 -7.24
CA PHE A 122 13.56 4.48 -7.66
C PHE A 122 12.79 5.16 -8.81
N MET A 123 12.42 4.40 -9.85
CA MET A 123 11.64 4.95 -10.96
C MET A 123 10.27 5.42 -10.50
N TYR A 124 9.62 4.67 -9.62
CA TYR A 124 8.36 5.05 -9.00
C TYR A 124 8.45 6.38 -8.26
N LEU A 125 9.43 6.54 -7.36
CA LEU A 125 9.61 7.78 -6.60
C LEU A 125 9.88 8.98 -7.52
N ASN A 126 10.63 8.78 -8.60
CA ASN A 126 10.85 9.83 -9.60
C ASN A 126 9.56 10.16 -10.38
N GLY A 127 8.75 9.15 -10.72
CA GLY A 127 7.47 9.33 -11.41
C GLY A 127 6.46 10.11 -10.56
N LEU A 128 6.42 9.87 -9.25
CA LEU A 128 5.55 10.60 -8.32
C LEU A 128 5.77 12.11 -8.34
N LYS A 129 7.01 12.59 -8.61
CA LYS A 129 7.29 14.03 -8.68
C LYS A 129 6.47 14.74 -9.75
N SER A 130 6.21 14.06 -10.87
CA SER A 130 5.39 14.60 -11.96
C SER A 130 3.90 14.65 -11.64
N ILE A 131 3.44 13.87 -10.65
CA ILE A 131 2.05 13.80 -10.22
C ILE A 131 1.79 14.79 -9.09
N ASN A 132 2.62 14.75 -8.05
CA ASN A 132 2.56 15.66 -6.92
C ASN A 132 3.94 15.75 -6.24
N GLU A 133 4.68 16.80 -6.56
CA GLU A 133 6.03 17.02 -6.05
C GLU A 133 6.11 17.07 -4.52
N GLU A 134 5.17 17.75 -3.86
CA GLU A 134 5.13 17.89 -2.40
C GLU A 134 5.01 16.51 -1.72
N MET A 135 4.06 15.69 -2.18
CA MET A 135 3.85 14.36 -1.61
C MET A 135 5.01 13.42 -1.95
N ALA A 136 5.55 13.51 -3.17
CA ALA A 136 6.70 12.72 -3.59
C ALA A 136 7.93 13.00 -2.70
N ASP A 137 8.21 14.26 -2.39
CA ASP A 137 9.31 14.65 -1.52
C ASP A 137 9.10 14.17 -0.08
N LYS A 138 7.88 14.25 0.45
CA LYS A 138 7.54 13.71 1.77
C LYS A 138 7.73 12.19 1.84
N ILE A 139 7.26 11.46 0.82
CA ILE A 139 7.45 10.00 0.72
C ILE A 139 8.94 9.67 0.60
N PHE A 140 9.68 10.40 -0.23
CA PHE A 140 11.11 10.17 -0.43
C PHE A 140 11.93 10.43 0.85
N ALA A 141 11.60 11.49 1.59
CA ALA A 141 12.22 11.79 2.87
C ALA A 141 12.02 10.63 3.86
N LYS A 142 10.78 10.16 4.03
CA LYS A 142 10.44 9.01 4.88
C LYS A 142 11.10 7.70 4.41
N TYR A 143 11.19 7.51 3.10
CA TYR A 143 11.87 6.35 2.52
C TYR A 143 13.37 6.36 2.80
N SER A 144 13.99 7.54 2.85
CA SER A 144 15.42 7.70 3.09
C SER A 144 15.81 7.67 4.57
N GLU A 145 14.85 7.76 5.49
CA GLU A 145 15.06 7.57 6.94
C GLU A 145 15.55 6.13 7.21
N LYS A 146 16.59 6.00 8.05
CA LYS A 146 17.21 4.71 8.43
C LYS A 146 16.30 3.83 9.25
#